data_AF-A0A218N458-F1
#
_entry.id   AF-A0A218N458-F1
#
_cell.length_a   1.000
_cell.length_b   1.000
_cell.length_c   1.000
_cell.angle_alpha   90.00
_cell.angle_beta   90.00
_cell.angle_gamma   90.00
#
_symmetry.space_group_name_H-M   'P 1'
#
loop_
_entity.id
_entity.type
_entity.pdbx_description
1 polymer ?
#
loop_
_entity_poly.entity_id
_entity_poly.type
_entity_poly.pdbx_seq_one_letter_code
_entity_poly.pdbx_strand_id
1 'polypeptide(L)'
;MAKIYQFPQGKEKKEIQAKLKKSRSVKIKKDIKKSSLSHILSMLFLGIRYFLGVTLDVLLLMVVSIISVFRYLIIPLGIFALILFYYNNEKMWNVEMTVTMALMVSSLINPEVLQDIQPFQTLFGVKSPQSEAK
;
A
#
# COMPACT_ATOMS: atom_id res chain seq x y z
N MET A 1 61.11 10.52 -0.76
CA MET A 1 60.82 11.92 -0.38
C MET A 1 59.44 11.99 0.23
N ALA A 2 59.34 12.15 1.54
CA ALA A 2 58.05 12.27 2.23
C ALA A 2 57.48 13.69 2.02
N LYS A 3 56.27 13.80 1.48
CA LYS A 3 55.58 15.08 1.34
C LYS A 3 55.22 15.58 2.74
N ILE A 4 55.93 16.61 3.19
CA ILE A 4 55.65 17.28 4.47
C ILE A 4 54.30 17.97 4.33
N TYR A 5 53.30 17.47 5.06
CA TYR A 5 51.98 18.09 5.13
C TYR A 5 52.10 19.37 5.97
N GLN A 6 52.08 20.51 5.29
CA GLN A 6 52.18 21.81 5.93
C GLN A 6 50.78 22.24 6.38
N PHE A 7 50.59 22.35 7.69
CA PHE A 7 49.32 22.77 8.27
C PHE A 7 49.02 24.23 7.88
N PRO A 8 47.81 24.53 7.37
CA PRO A 8 47.48 25.87 6.90
C PRO A 8 47.52 26.88 8.05
N GLN A 9 48.28 27.95 7.88
CA GLN A 9 48.39 29.04 8.85
C GLN A 9 47.33 30.12 8.59
N GLY A 10 47.11 31.01 9.57
CA GLY A 10 45.85 31.74 9.82
C GLY A 10 45.16 32.46 8.64
N LYS A 11 45.87 32.85 7.56
CA LYS A 11 45.24 33.41 6.34
C LYS A 11 44.64 32.32 5.44
N GLU A 12 45.36 31.23 5.22
CA GLU A 12 44.89 30.07 4.43
C GLU A 12 43.71 29.37 5.10
N LYS A 13 43.68 29.30 6.44
CA LYS A 13 42.52 28.80 7.19
C LYS A 13 41.25 29.61 6.91
N LYS A 14 41.34 30.93 6.83
CA LYS A 14 40.18 31.80 6.55
C LYS A 14 39.66 31.61 5.14
N GLU A 15 40.55 31.47 4.16
CA GLU A 15 40.15 31.20 2.76
C GLU A 15 39.51 29.83 2.58
N ILE A 16 40.08 28.79 3.22
CA ILE A 16 39.52 27.44 3.20
C ILE A 16 38.14 27.43 3.87
N GLN A 17 37.99 28.10 5.02
CA GLN A 17 36.68 28.23 5.68
C GLN A 17 35.67 29.03 4.85
N ALA A 18 36.10 30.08 4.14
CA ALA A 18 35.23 30.84 3.24
C ALA A 18 34.78 29.99 2.05
N LYS A 19 35.70 29.22 1.43
CA LYS A 19 35.38 28.28 0.35
C LYS A 19 34.45 27.15 0.83
N LEU A 20 34.67 26.62 2.03
CA LEU A 20 33.79 25.62 2.65
C LEU A 20 32.41 26.20 2.96
N LYS A 21 32.31 27.40 3.53
CA LYS A 21 31.02 28.09 3.76
C LYS A 21 30.28 28.34 2.46
N LYS A 22 30.98 28.79 1.41
CA LYS A 22 30.40 29.02 0.08
C LYS A 22 29.89 27.72 -0.53
N SER A 23 30.68 26.65 -0.48
CA SER A 23 30.29 25.31 -0.94
C SER A 23 29.09 24.73 -0.15
N ARG A 24 29.09 24.87 1.19
CA ARG A 24 27.99 24.45 2.06
C ARG A 24 26.71 25.23 1.76
N SER A 25 26.81 26.54 1.55
CA SER A 25 25.68 27.40 1.17
C SER A 25 25.10 27.06 -0.21
N VAL A 26 25.94 26.65 -1.17
CA VAL A 26 25.51 26.24 -2.51
C VAL A 26 24.83 24.88 -2.50
N LYS A 27 25.30 23.92 -1.68
CA LYS A 27 24.59 22.66 -1.43
C LYS A 27 23.21 22.89 -0.80
N ILE A 28 23.16 23.69 0.26
CA ILE A 28 21.91 24.03 0.95
C ILE A 28 20.93 24.75 -0.01
N LYS A 29 21.40 25.67 -0.85
CA LYS A 29 20.53 26.35 -1.85
C LYS A 29 20.05 25.43 -2.99
N LYS A 30 20.77 24.37 -3.34
CA LYS A 30 20.31 23.38 -4.33
C LYS A 30 19.22 22.47 -3.76
N ASP A 31 19.30 22.11 -2.48
CA ASP A 31 18.29 21.28 -1.82
C ASP A 31 17.01 22.04 -1.45
N ILE A 32 17.12 23.34 -1.13
CA ILE A 32 15.95 24.20 -0.82
C ILE A 32 15.09 24.48 -2.07
N LYS A 33 15.63 24.30 -3.28
CA LYS A 33 14.88 24.46 -4.54
C LYS A 33 14.12 23.20 -4.98
N LYS A 34 13.87 22.23 -4.09
CA LYS A 34 12.68 21.37 -4.24
C LYS A 34 11.45 22.26 -4.04
N SER A 35 11.02 22.82 -5.16
CA SER A 35 9.87 23.72 -5.31
C SER A 35 8.73 23.30 -4.40
N SER A 36 8.15 24.24 -3.66
CA SER A 36 6.95 24.03 -2.83
C SER A 36 5.86 23.25 -3.59
N LEU A 37 5.77 23.44 -4.90
CA LEU A 37 4.90 22.68 -5.81
C LEU A 37 5.18 21.18 -5.82
N SER A 38 6.44 20.75 -5.79
CA SER A 38 6.80 19.32 -5.74
C SER A 38 6.39 18.68 -4.41
N HIS A 39 6.46 19.43 -3.31
CA HIS A 39 6.02 18.97 -1.99
C HIS A 39 4.49 18.90 -1.91
N ILE A 40 3.80 19.89 -2.48
CA ILE A 40 2.33 19.90 -2.58
C ILE A 40 1.86 18.73 -3.44
N LEU A 41 2.47 18.51 -4.62
CA LEU A 41 2.11 17.42 -5.51
C LEU A 41 2.38 16.05 -4.88
N SER A 42 3.47 15.91 -4.14
CA SER A 42 3.77 14.69 -3.37
C SER A 42 2.73 14.43 -2.27
N MET A 43 2.33 15.47 -1.54
CA MET A 43 1.26 15.39 -0.54
C MET A 43 -0.08 15.01 -1.17
N LEU A 44 -0.42 15.61 -2.31
CA LEU A 44 -1.66 15.36 -3.04
C LEU A 44 -1.69 13.91 -3.58
N PHE A 45 -0.57 13.41 -4.10
CA PHE A 45 -0.44 12.03 -4.53
C PHE A 45 -0.62 11.03 -3.38
N LEU A 46 -0.01 11.31 -2.22
CA LEU A 46 -0.23 10.50 -1.00
C LEU A 46 -1.69 10.56 -0.54
N GLY A 47 -2.31 11.74 -0.56
CA GLY A 47 -3.71 11.93 -0.22
C GLY A 47 -4.66 11.15 -1.13
N ILE A 48 -4.44 11.19 -2.45
CA ILE A 48 -5.21 10.40 -3.43
C ILE A 48 -5.03 8.90 -3.17
N ARG A 49 -3.79 8.45 -2.93
CA ARG A 49 -3.48 7.05 -2.66
C ARG A 49 -4.13 6.55 -1.37
N TYR A 50 -4.13 7.37 -0.33
CA TYR A 50 -4.84 7.08 0.92
C TYR A 50 -6.35 7.02 0.71
N PHE A 51 -6.92 8.04 0.06
CA PHE A 51 -8.34 8.11 -0.21
C PHE A 51 -8.84 6.89 -1.01
N LEU A 52 -8.11 6.50 -2.06
CA LEU A 52 -8.43 5.31 -2.85
C LEU A 52 -8.32 4.03 -2.01
N GLY A 53 -7.25 3.89 -1.21
CA GLY A 53 -7.08 2.73 -0.33
C GLY A 53 -8.22 2.58 0.67
N VAL A 54 -8.55 3.65 1.39
CA VAL A 54 -9.65 3.66 2.37
C VAL A 54 -10.99 3.36 1.70
N THR A 55 -11.28 4.01 0.56
CA THR A 55 -12.56 3.82 -0.13
C THR A 55 -12.72 2.38 -0.61
N LEU A 56 -11.67 1.78 -1.16
CA LEU A 56 -11.70 0.39 -1.62
C LEU A 56 -11.79 -0.60 -0.47
N ASP A 57 -11.09 -0.37 0.65
CA ASP A 57 -11.19 -1.21 1.84
C ASP A 57 -12.61 -1.18 2.42
N VAL A 58 -13.23 0.01 2.52
CA VAL A 58 -14.61 0.16 3.01
C VAL A 58 -15.61 -0.53 2.08
N LEU A 59 -15.46 -0.37 0.75
CA LEU A 59 -16.33 -1.06 -0.22
C LEU A 59 -16.19 -2.57 -0.13
N LEU A 60 -14.96 -3.08 -0.04
CA LEU A 60 -14.70 -4.51 0.11
C LEU A 60 -15.29 -5.05 1.42
N LEU A 61 -15.08 -4.34 2.52
CA LEU A 61 -15.65 -4.67 3.83
C LEU A 61 -17.18 -4.71 3.78
N MET A 62 -17.84 -3.75 3.13
CA MET A 62 -19.29 -3.77 2.96
C MET A 62 -19.76 -5.02 2.24
N VAL A 63 -19.16 -5.33 1.08
CA VAL A 63 -19.55 -6.50 0.28
C VAL A 63 -19.35 -7.80 1.06
N VAL A 64 -18.17 -8.00 1.64
CA VAL A 64 -17.84 -9.21 2.40
C VAL A 64 -18.72 -9.33 3.64
N SER A 65 -19.00 -8.21 4.34
CA SER A 65 -19.88 -8.22 5.51
C SER A 65 -21.29 -8.68 5.15
N ILE A 66 -21.87 -8.16 4.07
CA ILE A 66 -23.20 -8.58 3.59
C ILE A 66 -23.21 -10.08 3.27
N ILE A 67 -22.22 -10.56 2.52
CA ILE A 67 -22.14 -11.98 2.13
C ILE A 67 -21.95 -12.87 3.37
N SER A 68 -21.15 -12.43 4.35
CA SER A 68 -20.87 -13.19 5.57
C SER A 68 -22.13 -13.43 6.42
N VAL A 69 -23.07 -12.49 6.45
CA VAL A 69 -24.36 -12.63 7.17
C VAL A 69 -25.17 -13.80 6.61
N PHE A 70 -25.12 -14.01 5.29
CA PHE A 70 -25.86 -15.07 4.63
C PHE A 70 -25.07 -16.39 4.49
N ARG A 71 -23.93 -16.55 5.18
CA ARG A 71 -23.06 -17.74 5.07
C ARG A 71 -23.82 -19.05 5.25
N TYR A 72 -24.69 -19.13 6.26
CA TYR A 72 -25.49 -20.33 6.54
C TYR A 72 -26.55 -20.64 5.48
N LEU A 73 -26.88 -19.68 4.62
CA LEU A 73 -27.79 -19.85 3.50
C LEU A 73 -27.02 -20.14 2.19
N ILE A 74 -25.94 -19.39 1.94
CA ILE A 74 -25.12 -19.48 0.73
C ILE A 74 -24.43 -20.84 0.62
N ILE A 75 -23.89 -21.39 1.71
CA ILE A 75 -23.17 -22.66 1.68
C ILE A 75 -24.07 -23.84 1.26
N PRO A 76 -25.20 -24.13 1.92
CA PRO A 76 -26.05 -25.26 1.53
C PRO A 76 -26.68 -25.07 0.15
N LEU A 77 -27.14 -23.86 -0.19
CA LEU A 77 -27.68 -23.58 -1.53
C LEU A 77 -26.60 -23.68 -2.61
N GLY A 78 -25.39 -23.23 -2.33
CA GLY A 78 -24.26 -23.30 -3.24
C GLY A 78 -23.84 -24.73 -3.55
N ILE A 79 -23.78 -25.60 -2.53
CA ILE A 79 -23.53 -27.05 -2.74
C ILE A 79 -24.61 -27.66 -3.61
N PHE A 80 -25.88 -27.37 -3.31
CA PHE A 80 -27.00 -27.87 -4.10
C PHE A 80 -26.95 -27.39 -5.56
N ALA A 81 -26.67 -26.10 -5.77
CA ALA A 81 -26.53 -25.50 -7.10
C ALA A 81 -25.35 -26.09 -7.88
N LEU A 82 -24.19 -26.30 -7.23
CA LEU A 82 -23.03 -26.93 -7.85
C LEU A 82 -23.35 -28.34 -8.34
N ILE A 83 -24.03 -29.15 -7.52
CA ILE A 83 -24.47 -30.49 -7.91
C ILE A 83 -25.42 -30.41 -9.11
N LEU A 84 -26.44 -29.54 -9.06
CA LEU A 84 -27.38 -29.36 -10.17
C LEU A 84 -26.70 -28.94 -11.47
N PHE A 85 -25.83 -27.94 -11.42
CA PHE A 85 -25.11 -27.46 -12.61
C PHE A 85 -24.14 -28.50 -13.16
N TYR A 86 -23.51 -29.29 -12.28
CA TYR A 86 -22.63 -30.36 -12.69
C TYR A 86 -23.39 -31.46 -13.42
N TYR A 87 -24.55 -31.90 -12.90
CA TYR A 87 -25.35 -32.93 -13.56
C TYR A 87 -26.04 -32.42 -14.84
N ASN A 88 -26.46 -31.16 -14.88
CA ASN A 88 -27.11 -30.59 -16.07
C ASN A 88 -26.15 -30.28 -17.22
N ASN A 89 -24.87 -29.97 -16.94
CA ASN A 89 -23.86 -29.71 -17.97
C ASN A 89 -23.02 -30.94 -18.30
N GLU A 90 -23.63 -32.14 -18.31
CA GLU A 90 -22.95 -33.39 -18.65
C GLU A 90 -21.66 -33.64 -17.85
N LYS A 91 -21.62 -33.19 -16.59
CA LYS A 91 -20.44 -33.30 -15.69
C LYS A 91 -19.24 -32.44 -16.13
N MET A 92 -19.45 -31.41 -16.95
CA MET A 92 -18.44 -30.42 -17.32
C MET A 92 -18.53 -29.17 -16.45
N TRP A 93 -17.37 -28.65 -16.03
CA TRP A 93 -17.29 -27.43 -15.23
C TRP A 93 -17.62 -26.20 -16.08
N ASN A 94 -18.49 -25.32 -15.55
CA ASN A 94 -19.00 -24.14 -16.24
C ASN A 94 -18.77 -22.87 -15.40
N VAL A 95 -18.84 -21.70 -16.03
CA VAL A 95 -18.70 -20.37 -15.43
C VAL A 95 -19.65 -20.19 -14.23
N GLU A 96 -20.89 -20.67 -14.32
CA GLU A 96 -21.87 -20.61 -13.24
C GLU A 96 -21.40 -21.33 -11.97
N MET A 97 -20.73 -22.48 -12.13
CA MET A 97 -20.12 -23.20 -11.01
C MET A 97 -18.93 -22.44 -10.42
N THR A 98 -18.09 -21.83 -11.26
CA THR A 98 -17.01 -20.96 -10.79
C THR A 98 -17.54 -19.78 -9.96
N VAL A 99 -18.61 -19.13 -10.42
CA VAL A 99 -19.24 -18.00 -9.70
C VAL A 99 -19.83 -18.47 -8.37
N THR A 100 -20.55 -19.61 -8.38
CA THR A 100 -21.13 -20.19 -7.17
C THR A 100 -20.05 -20.55 -6.16
N MET A 101 -18.96 -21.17 -6.62
CA MET A 101 -17.81 -21.50 -5.78
C MET A 101 -17.14 -20.24 -5.22
N ALA A 102 -16.95 -19.21 -6.05
CA ALA A 102 -16.37 -17.95 -5.61
C ALA A 102 -17.24 -17.25 -4.53
N LEU A 103 -18.56 -17.28 -4.66
CA LEU A 103 -19.50 -16.77 -3.66
C LEU A 103 -19.42 -17.58 -2.35
N MET A 104 -19.37 -18.91 -2.43
CA MET A 104 -19.20 -19.76 -1.26
C MET A 104 -17.89 -19.46 -0.53
N VAL A 105 -16.77 -19.39 -1.26
CA VAL A 105 -15.46 -19.05 -0.67
C VAL A 105 -15.48 -17.65 -0.08
N SER A 106 -16.06 -16.67 -0.78
CA SER A 106 -16.18 -15.29 -0.28
C SER A 106 -17.01 -15.21 1.00
N SER A 107 -18.03 -16.06 1.14
CA SER A 107 -18.86 -16.11 2.34
C SER A 107 -18.10 -16.59 3.58
N LEU A 108 -17.03 -17.37 3.40
CA LEU A 108 -16.19 -17.88 4.48
C LEU A 108 -15.19 -16.84 5.00
N ILE A 109 -14.94 -15.77 4.24
CA ILE A 109 -14.05 -14.70 4.67
C ILE A 109 -14.68 -13.98 5.87
N ASN A 110 -13.93 -13.88 6.97
CA ASN A 110 -14.37 -13.14 8.14
C ASN A 110 -14.11 -11.65 7.92
N PRO A 111 -15.14 -10.78 8.04
CA PRO A 111 -14.98 -9.34 7.80
C PRO A 111 -14.05 -8.68 8.82
N GLU A 112 -13.99 -9.18 10.05
CA GLU A 112 -13.08 -8.67 11.10
C GLU A 112 -11.61 -8.81 10.70
N VAL A 113 -11.23 -10.00 10.19
CA VAL A 113 -9.85 -10.24 9.71
C VAL A 113 -9.51 -9.32 8.53
N LEU A 114 -10.48 -9.03 7.67
CA LEU A 114 -10.29 -8.12 6.54
C LEU A 114 -10.11 -6.66 7.00
N GLN A 115 -10.77 -6.29 8.10
CA GLN A 115 -10.67 -4.97 8.71
C GLN A 115 -9.30 -4.72 9.33
N ASP A 116 -8.66 -5.74 9.90
CA ASP A 116 -7.33 -5.62 10.50
C ASP A 116 -6.24 -5.48 9.43
N ILE A 117 -6.32 -6.33 8.40
CA ILE A 117 -5.33 -6.39 7.30
C ILE A 117 -5.37 -5.15 6.41
N GLN A 118 -6.55 -4.55 6.19
CA GLN A 118 -6.76 -3.38 5.31
C GLN A 118 -5.99 -3.54 3.97
N PRO A 119 -6.40 -4.51 3.13
CA PRO A 119 -5.58 -5.01 2.04
C PRO A 119 -5.20 -3.91 1.03
N PHE A 120 -6.09 -2.97 0.74
CA PHE A 120 -5.79 -1.91 -0.23
C PHE A 120 -4.89 -0.84 0.37
N GLN A 121 -5.08 -0.44 1.63
CA GLN A 121 -4.12 0.45 2.31
C GLN A 121 -2.71 -0.16 2.39
N THR A 122 -2.60 -1.48 2.58
CA THR A 122 -1.32 -2.19 2.57
C THR A 122 -0.72 -2.28 1.16
N LEU A 123 -1.52 -2.61 0.14
CA LEU A 123 -1.09 -2.64 -1.27
C LEU A 123 -0.63 -1.26 -1.75
N PHE A 124 -1.35 -0.23 -1.34
CA PHE A 124 -0.99 1.15 -1.59
C PHE A 124 0.05 1.68 -0.59
N GLY A 125 0.72 0.82 0.17
CA GLY A 125 1.86 1.21 1.03
C GLY A 125 1.57 2.38 1.96
N VAL A 126 0.30 2.60 2.30
CA VAL A 126 -0.14 3.63 3.23
C VAL A 126 0.02 3.12 4.66
N LYS A 127 -0.28 1.83 4.86
CA LYS A 127 -0.05 1.09 6.10
C LYS A 127 1.04 0.05 5.85
N SER A 128 2.02 -0.04 6.73
CA SER A 128 2.99 -1.14 6.71
C SER A 128 2.44 -2.31 7.52
N PRO A 129 2.72 -3.57 7.14
CA PRO A 129 2.24 -4.78 7.83
C PRO A 129 2.86 -5.00 9.24
N GLN A 130 3.43 -3.97 9.87
CA GLN A 130 4.18 -4.06 11.14
C GLN A 130 3.54 -3.33 12.33
N SER A 131 2.28 -2.90 12.24
CA SER A 131 1.63 -2.16 13.34
C SER A 131 0.97 -3.03 14.43
N GLU A 132 1.19 -4.35 14.44
CA GLU A 132 0.61 -5.29 15.42
C GLU A 132 1.68 -6.12 16.17
N ALA A 133 2.87 -5.56 16.38
CA ALA A 133 3.82 -6.09 17.36
C ALA A 133 3.83 -5.18 18.60
N LYS A 134 2.75 -5.21 19.38
CA LYS A 134 2.73 -4.75 20.77
C LYS A 134 1.83 -5.63 21.61
#